data_AF-A0A1I0Z216-F1
#
_entry.id   AF-A0A1I0Z216-F1
#
_cell.length_a   1.000
_cell.length_b   1.000
_cell.length_c   1.000
_cell.angle_alpha   90.00
_cell.angle_beta   90.00
_cell.angle_gamma   90.00
#
_symmetry.space_group_name_H-M   'P 1'
#
loop_
_entity.id
_entity.type
_entity.pdbx_description
1 polymer ?
#
loop_
_entity_poly.entity_id
_entity_poly.type
_entity_poly.pdbx_seq_one_letter_code
_entity_poly.pdbx_strand_id
1 'polypeptide(L)' 'MTVPLACLQMKALTKKLSMSRSSIYKLIQCQESNFPVGFPVMGGRAMYYIESEVDEWLISQRQKSQLMH' A
#
# COMPACT_ATOMS: atom_id res chain seq x y z
N MET A 1 3.47 -17.62 -19.09
CA MET A 1 4.52 -16.67 -18.66
C MET A 1 4.05 -16.05 -17.35
N THR A 2 4.66 -16.38 -16.22
CA THR A 2 4.36 -15.76 -14.93
C THR A 2 5.09 -14.42 -14.85
N VAL A 3 4.34 -13.32 -14.80
CA VAL A 3 4.92 -11.99 -14.58
C VAL A 3 5.40 -11.93 -13.13
N PRO A 4 6.66 -11.56 -12.84
CA PRO A 4 7.11 -11.46 -11.46
C PRO A 4 6.30 -10.37 -10.73
N LEU A 5 5.70 -10.73 -9.58
CA LEU A 5 4.95 -9.79 -8.75
C LEU A 5 5.93 -8.77 -8.13
N ALA A 6 5.79 -7.51 -8.52
CA ALA A 6 6.56 -6.43 -7.93
C ALA A 6 6.10 -6.18 -6.50
N CYS A 7 7.05 -6.10 -5.57
CA CYS A 7 6.80 -5.95 -4.14
C CYS A 7 7.45 -4.66 -3.62
N LEU A 8 6.68 -3.89 -2.86
CA LEU A 8 7.10 -2.60 -2.31
C LEU A 8 7.46 -2.73 -0.83
N GLN A 9 8.66 -2.29 -0.47
CA GLN A 9 9.02 -2.01 0.91
C GLN A 9 8.57 -0.60 1.32
N MET A 10 8.61 -0.30 2.62
CA MET A 10 8.28 1.02 3.18
C MET A 10 8.93 2.21 2.43
N LYS A 11 10.20 2.11 2.00
CA LYS A 11 10.87 3.18 1.23
C LYS A 11 10.21 3.41 -0.14
N ALA A 12 9.81 2.34 -0.83
CA ALA A 12 9.13 2.43 -2.11
C ALA A 12 7.68 2.90 -1.94
N LEU A 13 6.99 2.42 -0.90
CA LEU A 13 5.66 2.90 -0.50
C LEU A 13 5.63 4.41 -0.24
N THR A 14 6.57 4.95 0.54
CA THR A 14 6.64 6.40 0.79
C THR A 14 6.78 7.21 -0.49
N LYS A 15 7.56 6.71 -1.44
CA LYS A 15 7.76 7.37 -2.74
C LYS A 15 6.50 7.29 -3.60
N LYS A 16 5.86 6.12 -3.64
CA LYS A 16 4.67 5.87 -4.47
C LYS A 16 3.44 6.63 -3.97
N LEU A 17 3.22 6.62 -2.65
CA LEU A 17 2.09 7.28 -2.02
C LEU A 17 2.33 8.78 -1.79
N SER A 18 3.57 9.27 -1.96
CA SER A 18 3.98 10.63 -1.56
C SER A 18 3.60 10.96 -0.11
N MET A 19 3.67 9.96 0.76
CA MET A 19 3.32 10.05 2.18
C MET A 19 4.53 9.76 3.06
N SER A 20 4.55 10.36 4.25
CA SER A 20 5.52 10.01 5.28
C SER A 20 5.27 8.60 5.80
N ARG A 21 6.31 7.97 6.36
CA ARG A 21 6.19 6.64 6.99
C ARG A 21 5.13 6.62 8.09
N SER A 22 5.07 7.68 8.91
CA SER A 22 4.10 7.78 10.00
C SER A 22 2.66 7.81 9.49
N SER A 23 2.39 8.56 8.42
CA SER A 23 1.06 8.57 7.79
C SER A 23 0.69 7.21 7.21
N ILE A 24 1.65 6.51 6.60
CA ILE A 24 1.43 5.15 6.08
C ILE A 24 1.14 4.16 7.22
N TYR A 25 1.85 4.25 8.35
CA TYR A 25 1.55 3.40 9.51
C TYR A 25 0.16 3.67 10.10
N LYS A 26 -0.26 4.94 10.19
CA LYS A 26 -1.63 5.27 10.60
C LYS A 26 -2.66 4.65 9.66
N LEU A 27 -2.35 4.69 8.36
CA LEU A 27 -3.21 4.14 7.32
C LEU A 27 -3.31 2.61 7.45
N ILE A 28 -2.19 1.91 7.64
CA ILE A 28 -2.16 0.46 7.92
C ILE A 28 -2.96 0.09 9.19
N GLN A 29 -2.91 0.92 10.23
CA GLN A 29 -3.64 0.68 11.49
C GLN A 29 -5.15 0.98 11.38
N CYS A 30 -5.55 1.82 10.42
CA CYS A 30 -6.92 2.23 10.22
C CYS A 30 -7.67 1.18 9.38
N GLN A 31 -8.57 0.42 10.00
CA GLN A 31 -9.36 -0.60 9.31
C GLN A 31 -10.25 -0.02 8.19
N GLU A 32 -10.77 1.20 8.38
CA GLU A 32 -11.61 1.88 7.39
C GLU A 32 -10.84 2.29 6.12
N SER A 33 -9.50 2.36 6.19
CA SER A 33 -8.67 2.71 5.04
C SER A 33 -8.69 1.64 3.95
N ASN A 34 -9.01 0.39 4.31
CA ASN A 34 -8.99 -0.78 3.44
C ASN A 34 -7.66 -0.93 2.69
N PHE A 35 -6.55 -0.55 3.33
CA PHE A 35 -5.22 -0.60 2.75
C PHE A 35 -4.73 -2.05 2.55
N PRO A 36 -3.90 -2.32 1.52
CA PRO A 36 -3.40 -3.66 1.26
C PRO A 36 -2.68 -4.29 2.45
N VAL A 37 -2.86 -5.60 2.60
CA VAL A 37 -2.24 -6.37 3.68
C VAL A 37 -0.78 -6.61 3.33
N GLY A 38 0.13 -6.12 4.18
CA GLY A 38 1.55 -6.40 4.02
C GLY A 38 1.89 -7.82 4.47
N PHE A 39 2.94 -8.39 3.90
CA PHE A 39 3.50 -9.67 4.32
C PHE A 39 4.98 -9.53 4.71
N PRO A 40 5.44 -10.27 5.74
CA PRO A 40 6.85 -10.29 6.10
C PRO A 40 7.64 -11.10 5.07
N VAL A 41 8.89 -10.72 4.82
CA VAL A 41 9.82 -11.62 4.12
C VAL A 41 10.37 -12.65 5.11
N MET A 42 10.56 -13.89 4.66
CA MET A 42 11.08 -14.96 5.52
C MET A 42 12.38 -14.54 6.23
N GLY A 43 12.37 -14.60 7.57
CA GLY A 43 13.52 -14.29 8.42
C GLY A 43 13.78 -12.79 8.67
N GLY A 44 12.93 -11.88 8.17
CA GLY A 44 13.12 -10.43 8.30
C GLY A 44 12.06 -9.71 9.12
N ARG A 45 12.38 -8.48 9.57
CA ARG A 45 11.43 -7.52 10.14
C ARG A 45 10.76 -6.62 9.10
N ALA A 46 11.20 -6.70 7.85
CA ALA A 46 10.73 -5.87 6.77
C ALA A 46 9.37 -6.39 6.25
N MET A 47 8.40 -5.49 6.17
CA MET A 47 7.10 -5.73 5.54
C MET A 47 7.12 -5.31 4.08
N TYR A 48 6.52 -6.13 3.24
CA TYR A 48 6.38 -5.94 1.81
C TYR A 48 4.90 -5.89 1.45
N TYR A 49 4.60 -5.20 0.36
CA TYR A 49 3.24 -5.00 -0.14
C TYR A 49 3.23 -5.30 -1.63
N ILE A 50 2.20 -5.96 -2.13
CA ILE A 50 2.08 -6.22 -3.56
C ILE A 50 1.80 -4.89 -4.27
N GLU A 51 2.60 -4.56 -5.27
CA GLU A 51 2.51 -3.26 -5.94
C GLU A 51 1.14 -3.04 -6.60
N SER A 52 0.57 -4.08 -7.22
CA SER A 52 -0.73 -4.00 -7.89
C SER A 52 -1.87 -3.74 -6.91
N GLU A 53 -1.85 -4.33 -5.71
CA GLU A 53 -2.86 -4.07 -4.68
C GLU A 53 -2.82 -2.61 -4.19
N VAL A 54 -1.60 -2.05 -4.08
CA VAL A 54 -1.42 -0.64 -3.74
C VAL A 54 -1.95 0.28 -4.84
N ASP A 55 -1.77 -0.08 -6.11
CA ASP A 55 -2.34 0.66 -7.25
C ASP A 55 -3.87 0.60 -7.29
N GLU A 56 -4.45 -0.59 -7.11
CA GLU A 56 -5.90 -0.77 -7.02
C GLU A 56 -6.50 0.05 -5.87
N TRP A 57 -5.83 0.04 -4.71
CA TRP A 57 -6.22 0.86 -3.58
C TRP A 57 -6.18 2.36 -3.94
N LEU A 58 -5.11 2.86 -4.58
CA LEU A 58 -5.00 4.26 -5.01
C LEU A 58 -6.12 4.66 -5.99
N ILE A 59 -6.51 3.76 -6.89
CA ILE A 59 -7.64 3.98 -7.80
C ILE A 59 -8.95 4.09 -7.00
N SER A 60 -9.17 3.20 -6.04
CA SER A 60 -10.37 3.22 -5.18
C SER A 60 -10.50 4.50 -4.37
N GLN A 61 -9.38 5.06 -3.87
CA GLN A 61 -9.40 6.32 -3.12
C GLN A 61 -9.80 7.50 -4.01
N ARG A 62 -9.35 7.53 -5.26
CA ARG A 62 -9.75 8.58 -6.23
C ARG A 62 -11.25 8.53 -6.52
N GLN A 63 -11.82 7.33 -6.67
CA GLN A 63 -13.26 7.16 -6.90
C GLN A 63 -14.09 7.60 -5.68
N LYS A 64 -13.67 7.25 -4.46
CA LYS A 64 -14.32 7.72 -3.23
C LYS A 64 -14.33 9.25 -3.14
N SER A 65 -13.23 9.90 -3.49
CA SER A 65 -13.15 11.37 -3.50
C SER A 65 -14.07 12.03 -4.54
N GLN A 66 -14.38 11.36 -5.65
CA GLN A 66 -15.27 11.89 -6.68
C GLN A 66 -16.75 11.71 -6.37
N LEU A 67 -17.10 10.70 -5.56
CA LEU A 67 -18.49 10.41 -5.14
C LEU A 67 -18.96 11.28 -3.95
N MET A 68 -18.05 12.01 -3.30
CA MET A 68 -18.36 12.91 -2.16
C MET A 68 -18.53 14.38 -2.57
N HIS A 69 -18.63 14.65 -3.88
CA HIS A 69 -18.98 15.96 -4.45
C HIS A 69 -20.31 15.85 -5.21
#